data_AF-A0A2S4VZZ8-F1
#
_entry.id   AF-A0A2S4VZZ8-F1
#
_cell.length_a   1.000
_cell.length_b   1.000
_cell.length_c   1.000
_cell.angle_alpha   90.00
_cell.angle_beta   90.00
_cell.angle_gamma   90.00
#
_symmetry.space_group_name_H-M   'P 1'
#
loop_
_entity.id
_entity.type
_entity.pdbx_description
1 polymer ?
#
loop_
_entity_poly.entity_id
_entity_poly.type
_entity_poly.pdbx_seq_one_letter_code
_entity_poly.pdbx_strand_id
1 'polypeptide(L)'
;MFTTLKRNVKWAYRDLNRIKHLDFVVKYYRMNNAIVFKMSNDLIQINFWDHQKLLLTDNARKITLIEPDLNLKTYYIGELFKEAYELGLFKPSSSNSGTNNTQKKKKRKRNRLRI
;
A
#
# COMPACT_ATOMS: atom_id res chain seq x y z
N MET A 1 -3.93 23.83 -31.53
CA MET A 1 -2.65 23.09 -31.51
C MET A 1 -2.67 22.14 -30.32
N PHE A 2 -2.63 20.82 -30.53
CA PHE A 2 -2.45 19.87 -29.43
C PHE A 2 -0.97 19.80 -29.09
N THR A 3 -0.56 20.38 -27.96
CA THR A 3 0.76 20.12 -27.38
C THR A 3 0.80 18.64 -27.02
N THR A 4 1.51 17.85 -27.82
CA THR A 4 1.74 16.46 -27.46
C THR A 4 2.60 16.46 -26.20
N LEU A 5 2.01 16.09 -25.06
CA LEU A 5 2.69 15.94 -23.77
C LEU A 5 3.60 14.68 -23.78
N LYS A 6 4.50 14.57 -24.76
CA LYS A 6 5.54 13.55 -24.80
C LYS A 6 6.66 14.01 -23.87
N ARG A 7 6.72 13.41 -22.69
CA ARG A 7 7.86 13.57 -21.78
C ARG A 7 8.92 12.52 -22.13
N ASN A 8 10.17 12.95 -22.29
CA ASN A 8 11.30 12.07 -22.56
C ASN A 8 12.06 11.81 -21.25
N VAL A 9 11.69 10.74 -20.56
CA VAL A 9 12.31 10.33 -19.30
C VAL A 9 13.12 9.07 -19.53
N LYS A 10 14.31 8.98 -18.92
CA LYS A 10 15.27 7.88 -19.14
C LYS A 10 14.68 6.49 -18.89
N TRP A 11 13.73 6.39 -17.95
CA TRP A 11 13.09 5.13 -17.58
C TRP A 11 11.92 4.72 -18.50
N ALA A 12 11.47 5.59 -19.40
CA ALA A 12 10.38 5.27 -20.32
C ALA A 12 10.90 4.48 -21.52
N TYR A 13 10.95 3.16 -21.36
CA TYR A 13 11.20 2.25 -22.47
C TYR A 13 10.04 2.30 -23.48
N ARG A 14 10.40 2.33 -24.77
CA ARG A 14 9.44 2.28 -25.88
C ARG A 14 9.81 1.12 -26.78
N ASP A 15 8.98 0.09 -26.76
CA ASP A 15 9.06 -0.99 -27.74
C ASP A 15 8.25 -0.59 -28.99
N LEU A 16 8.96 -0.11 -30.02
CA LEU A 16 8.33 0.32 -31.28
C LEU A 16 7.96 -0.85 -32.20
N ASN A 17 8.50 -2.05 -31.92
CA ASN A 17 8.34 -3.22 -32.79
C ASN A 17 7.22 -4.16 -32.28
N ARG A 18 6.75 -3.97 -31.04
CA ARG A 18 5.66 -4.76 -30.47
C ARG A 18 4.32 -4.42 -31.11
N ILE A 19 3.81 -5.36 -31.91
CA ILE A 19 2.50 -5.27 -32.58
C ILE A 19 1.44 -6.23 -32.03
N LYS A 20 1.82 -7.13 -31.12
CA LYS A 20 0.94 -8.13 -30.50
C LYS A 20 1.04 -8.08 -28.98
N HIS A 21 0.00 -8.60 -28.31
CA HIS A 21 -0.09 -8.65 -26.84
C HIS A 21 0.10 -7.29 -26.18
N LEU A 22 -0.40 -6.20 -26.77
CA LEU A 22 -0.32 -4.87 -26.16
C LEU A 22 -1.11 -4.82 -24.86
N ASP A 23 -0.56 -4.12 -23.87
CA ASP A 23 -1.21 -3.96 -22.58
C ASP A 23 -2.33 -2.91 -22.67
N PHE A 24 -3.49 -3.21 -22.08
CA PHE A 24 -4.66 -2.33 -22.09
C PHE A 24 -5.30 -2.21 -20.71
N VAL A 25 -6.11 -1.17 -20.51
CA VAL A 25 -6.86 -0.98 -19.26
C VAL A 25 -8.05 -1.94 -19.25
N VAL A 26 -8.14 -2.79 -18.23
CA VAL A 26 -9.27 -3.70 -18.00
C VAL A 26 -10.39 -3.00 -17.27
N LYS A 27 -10.05 -2.24 -16.22
CA LYS A 27 -11.01 -1.50 -15.41
C LYS A 27 -10.34 -0.28 -14.81
N TYR A 28 -11.12 0.77 -14.59
CA TYR A 28 -10.70 1.90 -13.77
C TYR A 28 -11.71 2.19 -12.66
N TYR A 29 -11.23 2.80 -11.59
CA TYR A 29 -12.05 3.29 -10.50
C TYR A 29 -11.58 4.68 -10.09
N ARG A 30 -12.48 5.67 -10.14
CA ARG A 30 -12.19 7.05 -9.75
C ARG A 30 -12.59 7.25 -8.30
N MET A 31 -11.65 7.74 -7.50
CA MET A 31 -11.83 8.10 -6.10
C MET A 31 -11.73 9.61 -5.94
N ASN A 32 -12.02 10.12 -4.75
CA ASN A 32 -11.90 11.56 -4.46
C ASN A 32 -10.46 12.06 -4.60
N ASN A 33 -9.46 11.25 -4.27
CA ASN A 33 -8.04 11.66 -4.22
C ASN A 33 -7.14 11.00 -5.26
N ALA A 34 -7.67 10.10 -6.07
CA ALA A 34 -6.91 9.32 -7.03
C ALA A 34 -7.80 8.70 -8.11
N ILE A 35 -7.16 8.20 -9.17
CA ILE A 35 -7.77 7.25 -10.11
C ILE A 35 -6.91 5.99 -10.16
N VAL A 36 -7.57 4.84 -10.08
CA VAL A 36 -6.95 3.52 -10.11
C VAL A 36 -7.23 2.87 -11.46
N PHE A 37 -6.21 2.32 -12.09
CA PHE A 37 -6.30 1.53 -13.31
C PHE A 37 -5.81 0.11 -13.04
N LYS A 38 -6.62 -0.89 -13.40
CA LYS A 38 -6.20 -2.28 -13.52
C LYS A 38 -5.87 -2.56 -14.98
N MET A 39 -4.63 -2.96 -15.25
CA MET A 39 -4.15 -3.31 -16.58
C MET A 39 -4.39 -4.80 -16.89
N SER A 40 -4.29 -5.18 -18.16
CA SER A 40 -4.44 -6.57 -18.64
C SER A 40 -3.33 -7.51 -18.21
N ASN A 41 -2.20 -6.97 -17.74
CA ASN A 41 -1.02 -7.70 -17.28
C ASN A 41 -0.89 -7.69 -15.74
N ASP A 42 -2.02 -7.53 -15.05
CA ASP A 42 -2.13 -7.47 -13.58
C ASP A 42 -1.41 -6.29 -12.90
N LEU A 43 -0.84 -5.37 -13.66
CA LEU A 43 -0.35 -4.10 -13.13
C LEU A 43 -1.53 -3.26 -12.62
N ILE A 44 -1.37 -2.71 -11.42
CA ILE A 44 -2.28 -1.70 -10.88
C ILE A 44 -1.56 -0.36 -10.85
N GLN A 45 -2.13 0.65 -11.47
CA GLN A 45 -1.63 2.02 -11.44
C GLN A 45 -2.58 2.90 -10.64
N ILE A 46 -2.05 3.67 -9.70
CA ILE A 46 -2.79 4.65 -8.91
C ILE A 46 -2.20 6.01 -9.24
N ASN A 47 -2.99 6.92 -9.82
CA ASN A 47 -2.58 8.29 -10.06
C ASN A 47 -3.28 9.20 -9.05
N PHE A 48 -2.52 9.84 -8.18
CA PHE A 48 -3.02 10.78 -7.18
C PHE A 48 -3.15 12.19 -7.78
N TRP A 49 -3.98 13.03 -7.16
CA TRP A 49 -4.19 14.42 -7.63
C TRP A 49 -3.01 15.35 -7.39
N ASP A 50 -2.13 15.02 -6.44
CA ASP A 50 -0.86 15.71 -6.19
C ASP A 50 0.24 15.34 -7.21
N HIS A 51 -0.16 14.68 -8.31
CA HIS A 51 0.70 14.22 -9.41
C HIS A 51 1.67 13.08 -9.07
N GLN A 52 1.64 12.54 -7.85
CA GLN A 52 2.30 11.27 -7.53
C GLN A 52 1.58 10.10 -8.21
N LYS A 53 2.33 9.05 -8.54
CA LYS A 53 1.76 7.82 -9.12
C LYS A 53 2.40 6.60 -8.49
N LEU A 54 1.59 5.61 -8.18
CA LEU A 54 2.04 4.32 -7.67
C LEU A 54 1.77 3.25 -8.72
N LEU A 55 2.75 2.40 -8.97
CA LEU A 55 2.61 1.21 -9.80
C LEU A 55 2.84 0.00 -8.90
N LEU A 56 1.85 -0.87 -8.82
CA LEU A 56 1.93 -2.16 -8.15
C LEU A 56 2.11 -3.23 -9.22
N THR A 57 3.22 -3.95 -9.13
CA THR A 57 3.61 -5.02 -10.05
C THR A 57 4.01 -6.26 -9.26
N ASP A 58 4.24 -7.37 -9.96
CA ASP A 58 4.66 -8.63 -9.33
C ASP A 58 3.73 -9.05 -8.18
N ASN A 59 2.43 -9.14 -8.50
CA ASN A 59 1.36 -9.43 -7.54
C ASN A 59 1.35 -8.46 -6.34
N ALA A 60 1.59 -7.17 -6.62
CA ALA A 60 1.71 -6.09 -5.63
C ALA A 60 2.85 -6.25 -4.61
N ARG A 61 3.82 -7.15 -4.87
CA ARG A 61 5.04 -7.26 -4.05
C ARG A 61 6.07 -6.19 -4.39
N LYS A 62 5.99 -5.62 -5.59
CA LYS A 62 6.90 -4.58 -6.07
C LYS A 62 6.13 -3.29 -6.28
N ILE A 63 6.61 -2.24 -5.65
CA ILE A 63 6.01 -0.91 -5.65
C ILE A 63 6.97 0.04 -6.34
N THR A 64 6.47 0.74 -7.35
CA THR A 64 7.20 1.82 -8.00
C THR A 64 6.45 3.13 -7.79
N LEU A 65 7.13 4.10 -7.17
CA LEU A 65 6.67 5.47 -7.01
C LEU A 65 7.22 6.33 -8.15
N ILE A 66 6.34 7.09 -8.79
CA ILE A 66 6.71 8.17 -9.69
C ILE A 66 6.32 9.48 -9.02
N GLU A 67 7.32 10.26 -8.66
CA GLU A 67 7.17 11.57 -8.02
C GLU A 67 6.72 12.64 -9.06
N PRO A 68 6.24 13.82 -8.61
CA PRO A 68 5.75 14.86 -9.52
C PRO A 68 6.83 15.40 -10.47
N ASP A 69 8.09 15.35 -10.04
CA ASP A 69 9.30 15.67 -10.81
C ASP A 69 9.73 14.55 -11.79
N LEU A 70 8.95 13.46 -11.85
CA LEU A 70 9.16 12.28 -12.68
C LEU A 70 10.35 11.41 -12.26
N ASN A 71 10.86 11.60 -11.04
CA ASN A 71 11.78 10.65 -10.44
C ASN A 71 11.05 9.36 -10.12
N LEU A 72 11.71 8.24 -10.42
CA LEU A 72 11.18 6.90 -10.26
C LEU A 72 11.97 6.18 -9.18
N LYS A 73 11.27 5.68 -8.16
CA LYS A 73 11.84 4.88 -7.07
C LYS A 73 11.10 3.55 -7.01
N THR A 74 11.81 2.44 -6.94
CA THR A 74 11.21 1.10 -6.90
C THR A 74 11.68 0.36 -5.66
N TYR A 75 10.75 -0.33 -5.02
CA TYR A 75 10.97 -1.05 -3.77
C TYR A 75 10.23 -2.39 -3.79
N TYR A 76 10.78 -3.39 -3.10
CA TYR A 76 9.98 -4.52 -2.70
C TYR A 76 9.28 -4.23 -1.37
N ILE A 77 8.02 -4.65 -1.27
CA ILE A 77 7.19 -4.38 -0.11
C ILE A 77 7.79 -4.96 1.18
N GLY A 78 8.45 -6.12 1.10
CA GLY A 78 9.13 -6.73 2.24
C GLY A 78 10.29 -5.88 2.78
N GLU A 79 11.04 -5.22 1.90
CA GLU A 79 12.13 -4.32 2.29
C GLU A 79 11.57 -3.05 2.95
N LEU A 80 10.51 -2.47 2.38
CA LEU A 80 9.82 -1.30 2.96
C LEU A 80 9.25 -1.60 4.36
N PHE A 81 8.61 -2.75 4.54
CA PHE A 81 8.07 -3.13 5.85
C PHE A 81 9.18 -3.38 6.87
N LYS A 82 10.31 -3.95 6.46
CA LYS A 82 11.48 -4.12 7.32
C LYS A 82 12.04 -2.76 7.76
N GLU A 83 12.26 -1.85 6.82
CA GLU A 83 12.75 -0.50 7.11
C GLU A 83 11.78 0.28 8.01
N ALA A 84 10.48 0.24 7.70
CA ALA A 84 9.46 0.90 8.52
C ALA A 84 9.37 0.32 9.94
N TYR A 85 9.63 -0.97 10.12
CA TYR A 85 9.72 -1.60 11.44
C TYR A 85 10.96 -1.10 12.20
N GLU A 86 12.12 -1.06 11.56
CA GLU A 86 13.37 -0.56 12.15
C GLU A 86 13.27 0.93 12.54
N LEU A 87 12.52 1.72 11.76
CA LEU A 87 12.19 3.12 12.06
C LEU A 87 11.11 3.29 13.15
N GLY A 88 10.49 2.20 13.61
CA GLY A 88 9.43 2.23 14.62
C GLY A 88 8.10 2.80 14.14
N LEU A 89 7.85 2.82 12.82
CA LEU A 89 6.63 3.36 12.20
C LEU A 89 5.40 2.47 12.43
N PHE A 90 5.60 1.19 12.70
CA PHE A 90 4.54 0.30 13.17
C PHE A 90 5.09 -0.70 14.18
N LYS A 91 4.25 -1.11 15.12
CA LYS A 91 4.55 -2.17 16.07
C LYS A 91 3.71 -3.39 15.71
N PRO A 92 4.28 -4.61 15.69
CA PRO A 92 3.45 -5.80 15.62
C PRO A 92 2.45 -5.72 16.77
N SER A 93 1.16 -5.96 16.49
CA SER A 93 0.18 -5.99 17.55
C SER A 93 0.66 -6.99 18.59
N SER A 94 0.96 -6.53 19.80
CA SER A 94 1.23 -7.42 20.92
C SER A 94 0.02 -8.33 21.03
N SER A 95 0.17 -9.59 20.63
CA SER A 95 -0.84 -10.60 20.88
C SER A 95 -1.12 -10.54 22.37
N ASN A 96 -2.33 -10.16 22.77
CA ASN A 96 -2.77 -10.30 24.14
C ASN A 96 -2.67 -11.79 24.49
N SER A 97 -1.54 -12.23 25.03
CA SER A 97 -1.47 -13.39 25.90
C SER A 97 -2.19 -13.00 27.17
N GLY A 98 -3.52 -12.98 27.10
CA GLY A 98 -4.39 -12.74 28.23
C GLY A 98 -4.12 -13.79 29.29
N THR A 99 -3.29 -13.46 30.26
CA THR A 99 -3.18 -14.12 31.55
C THR A 99 -4.52 -13.97 32.26
N ASN A 100 -5.43 -14.91 31.97
CA ASN A 100 -6.64 -15.17 32.75
C ASN A 100 -6.23 -15.68 34.14
N ASN A 101 -5.79 -14.80 35.02
CA ASN A 101 -5.69 -15.06 36.45
C ASN A 101 -5.55 -13.74 37.18
N THR A 102 -6.66 -13.09 37.53
CA THR A 102 -6.92 -12.44 38.84
C THR A 102 -8.29 -11.75 38.82
N GLN A 103 -9.40 -12.50 38.86
CA GLN A 103 -10.68 -11.98 39.36
C GLN A 103 -11.51 -13.08 40.06
N LYS A 104 -10.98 -13.67 41.14
CA LYS A 104 -11.84 -14.15 42.23
C LYS A 104 -11.88 -13.08 43.32
N LYS A 105 -12.70 -12.06 43.05
CA LYS A 105 -13.16 -11.08 44.03
C LYS A 105 -13.65 -11.82 45.27
N LYS A 106 -13.02 -11.49 46.40
CA LYS A 106 -13.56 -11.50 47.78
C LYS A 106 -15.09 -11.62 47.80
N LYS A 107 -15.60 -12.84 47.89
CA LYS A 107 -17.01 -13.11 48.25
C LYS A 107 -16.96 -13.99 49.49
N ARG A 108 -17.61 -13.52 50.56
CA ARG A 108 -17.95 -14.23 51.81
C ARG A 108 -16.90 -14.24 52.94
N LYS A 109 -16.48 -13.06 53.42
CA LYS A 109 -16.18 -12.84 54.85
C LYS A 109 -16.59 -11.43 55.24
N ARG A 110 -17.88 -11.24 55.50
CA ARG A 110 -18.46 -10.19 56.37
C ARG A 110 -19.99 -10.29 56.28
N ASN A 111 -20.55 -11.01 57.23
CA ASN A 111 -21.75 -10.62 57.98
C ASN A 111 -21.93 -11.67 59.07
N ARG A 112 -21.13 -11.49 60.12
CA ARG A 112 -21.38 -12.03 61.45
C ARG A 112 -21.83 -10.82 62.27
N LEU A 113 -22.99 -10.96 62.93
CA LEU A 113 -23.53 -10.14 64.02
C LEU A 113 -24.14 -8.78 63.66
N ARG A 114 -25.48 -8.73 63.62
CA ARG A 114 -26.29 -7.75 64.37
C ARG A 114 -27.57 -8.44 64.86
N ILE A 115 -27.65 -8.53 66.19
CA ILE A 115 -28.81 -8.69 67.10
C ILE A 115 -29.76 -9.84 66.77
#